data_AF-A0A7W0GA52-F1
#
_entry.id   AF-A0A7W0GA52-F1
#
_cell.length_a   1.000
_cell.length_b   1.000
_cell.length_c   1.000
_cell.angle_alpha   90.00
_cell.angle_beta   90.00
_cell.angle_gamma   90.00
#
_symmetry.space_group_name_H-M   'P 1'
#
loop_
_entity.id
_entity.type
_entity.pdbx_description
1 polymer ?
#
loop_
_entity_poly.entity_id
_entity_poly.type
_entity_poly.pdbx_seq_one_letter_code
_entity_poly.pdbx_strand_id
1 'polypeptide(L)'
;MSQNEPGLELHEWETRWQELEPLFEDDPGGTLPEACDFVAQTLRESDLDPDSTPGEPDEILSAYAAARQTATRIEAGEDVDPGDIGAAIENLRAVYETLRATRPG
;
A
#
# COMPACT_ATOMS: atom_id res chain seq x y z
N MET A 1 -23.52 -8.92 -7.79
CA MET A 1 -22.25 -8.19 -7.83
C MET A 1 -21.93 -7.77 -6.41
N SER A 2 -21.75 -8.77 -5.54
CA SER A 2 -21.37 -8.56 -4.15
C SER A 2 -19.97 -9.12 -4.03
N GLN A 3 -18.98 -8.26 -3.79
CA GLN A 3 -17.76 -8.61 -3.06
C GLN A 3 -17.33 -7.32 -2.34
N ASN A 4 -18.22 -6.86 -1.47
CA ASN A 4 -17.83 -6.00 -0.36
C ASN A 4 -17.36 -6.96 0.73
N GLU A 5 -16.15 -7.51 0.60
CA GLU A 5 -15.58 -8.44 1.58
C GLU A 5 -14.99 -7.62 2.72
N PRO A 6 -15.68 -7.55 3.87
CA PRO A 6 -15.19 -6.83 5.04
C PRO A 6 -14.23 -7.76 5.79
N GLY A 7 -12.94 -7.42 5.85
CA GLY A 7 -11.96 -8.18 6.62
C GLY A 7 -11.33 -9.33 5.83
N LEU A 8 -10.42 -9.02 4.91
CA LEU A 8 -9.49 -10.01 4.35
C LEU A 8 -8.66 -10.63 5.49
N GLU A 9 -8.58 -11.95 5.51
CA GLU A 9 -7.73 -12.68 6.47
C GLU A 9 -6.25 -12.48 6.13
N LEU A 10 -5.34 -12.64 7.11
CA LEU A 10 -3.89 -12.46 6.89
C LEU A 10 -3.35 -13.30 5.71
N HIS A 11 -3.89 -14.50 5.52
CA HIS A 11 -3.51 -15.37 4.41
C HIS A 11 -3.93 -14.80 3.04
N GLU A 12 -5.09 -14.16 2.97
CA GLU A 12 -5.55 -13.51 1.73
C GLU A 12 -4.74 -12.26 1.43
N TRP A 13 -4.37 -11.49 2.46
CA TRP A 13 -3.42 -10.39 2.31
C TRP A 13 -2.08 -10.86 1.77
N GLU A 14 -1.54 -11.96 2.30
CA GLU A 14 -0.27 -12.53 1.85
C GLU A 14 -0.37 -13.00 0.40
N THR A 15 -1.47 -13.69 0.05
CA THR A 15 -1.73 -14.13 -1.32
C THR A 15 -1.75 -12.96 -2.29
N ARG A 16 -2.52 -11.91 -1.97
CA ARG A 16 -2.63 -10.72 -2.82
C ARG A 16 -1.32 -9.97 -2.93
N TRP A 17 -0.55 -9.86 -1.85
CA TRP A 17 0.78 -9.26 -1.89
C TRP A 17 1.75 -10.05 -2.78
N GLN A 18 1.73 -11.39 -2.69
CA GLN A 18 2.53 -12.26 -3.56
C GLN A 18 2.13 -12.15 -5.05
N GLU A 19 0.88 -11.80 -5.36
CA GLU A 19 0.44 -11.53 -6.73
C GLU A 19 0.97 -10.18 -7.26
N LEU A 20 1.10 -9.18 -6.39
CA LEU A 20 1.61 -7.83 -6.74
C LEU A 20 3.13 -7.78 -6.86
N GLU A 21 3.87 -8.54 -6.03
CA GLU A 21 5.33 -8.56 -6.05
C GLU A 21 5.97 -8.76 -7.44
N PRO A 22 5.58 -9.76 -8.24
CA PRO A 22 6.14 -9.94 -9.58
C PRO A 22 5.74 -8.83 -10.56
N LEU A 23 4.61 -8.15 -10.33
CA LEU A 23 4.17 -7.05 -11.19
C LEU A 23 5.03 -5.80 -11.00
N PHE A 24 5.61 -5.60 -9.81
CA PHE A 24 6.60 -4.53 -9.61
C PHE A 24 7.88 -4.72 -10.43
N GLU A 25 8.24 -5.94 -10.82
CA GLU A 25 9.38 -6.20 -11.70
C GLU A 25 9.09 -5.88 -13.16
N ASP A 26 7.83 -6.07 -13.60
CA ASP A 26 7.40 -5.85 -14.98
C ASP A 26 6.99 -4.39 -15.23
N ASP A 27 6.12 -3.83 -14.37
CA ASP A 27 5.65 -2.45 -14.45
C ASP A 27 5.48 -1.85 -13.04
N PRO A 28 6.57 -1.37 -12.42
CA PRO A 28 6.51 -0.78 -11.08
C PRO A 28 5.63 0.47 -11.03
N GLY A 29 5.59 1.23 -12.12
CA GLY A 29 4.80 2.44 -12.21
C GLY A 29 3.30 2.14 -12.23
N GLY A 30 2.86 1.23 -13.11
CA GLY A 30 1.45 0.85 -13.19
C GLY A 30 0.98 -0.01 -12.00
N THR A 31 1.88 -0.73 -11.34
CA THR A 31 1.54 -1.57 -10.17
C THR A 31 1.42 -0.74 -8.87
N LEU A 32 2.18 0.34 -8.74
CA LEU A 32 2.22 1.15 -7.51
C LEU A 32 0.84 1.65 -7.04
N PRO A 33 -0.05 2.18 -7.91
CA PRO A 33 -1.40 2.59 -7.51
C PRO A 33 -2.24 1.43 -6.97
N GLU A 34 -2.19 0.26 -7.61
CA GLU A 34 -2.94 -0.92 -7.19
C GLU A 34 -2.46 -1.42 -5.82
N ALA A 35 -1.14 -1.44 -5.61
CA ALA A 35 -0.56 -1.77 -4.31
C ALA A 35 -0.91 -0.75 -3.22
N CYS A 36 -0.97 0.54 -3.55
CA CYS A 36 -1.44 1.57 -2.62
C CYS A 36 -2.90 1.31 -2.20
N ASP A 37 -3.79 1.00 -3.15
CA ASP A 37 -5.19 0.71 -2.84
C ASP A 37 -5.34 -0.52 -1.94
N PHE A 38 -4.56 -1.57 -2.18
CA PHE A 38 -4.51 -2.74 -1.31
C PHE A 38 -4.06 -2.37 0.11
N VAL A 39 -2.92 -1.69 0.26
CA VAL A 39 -2.40 -1.28 1.59
C VAL A 39 -3.36 -0.33 2.31
N ALA A 40 -4.06 0.55 1.58
CA ALA A 40 -5.09 1.42 2.14
C ALA A 40 -6.25 0.63 2.75
N GLN A 41 -6.65 -0.46 2.10
CA GLN A 41 -7.67 -1.38 2.64
C GLN A 41 -7.15 -2.04 3.92
N THR A 42 -5.94 -2.60 3.88
CA THR A 42 -5.26 -3.26 5.00
C THR A 42 -5.13 -2.34 6.23
N LEU A 43 -4.81 -1.06 6.01
CA LEU A 43 -4.75 -0.03 7.04
C LEU A 43 -6.12 0.17 7.72
N ARG A 44 -7.18 0.40 6.92
CA ARG A 44 -8.53 0.59 7.44
C ARG A 44 -9.03 -0.62 8.23
N GLU A 45 -8.69 -1.82 7.76
CA GLU A 45 -9.01 -3.07 8.45
C GLU A 45 -8.23 -3.24 9.77
N SER A 46 -7.14 -2.49 9.96
CA SER A 46 -6.35 -2.44 11.19
C SER A 46 -6.70 -1.25 12.08
N ASP A 47 -7.85 -0.58 11.84
CA ASP A 47 -8.29 0.65 12.53
C ASP A 47 -7.34 1.85 12.32
N LEU A 48 -6.48 1.78 11.30
CA LEU A 48 -5.59 2.86 10.88
C LEU A 48 -6.22 3.53 9.66
N ASP A 49 -6.73 4.75 9.84
CA ASP A 49 -7.37 5.47 8.74
C ASP A 49 -6.31 6.20 7.90
N PRO A 50 -6.10 5.82 6.62
CA PRO A 50 -5.09 6.42 5.75
C PRO A 50 -5.38 7.88 5.39
N ASP A 51 -6.65 8.29 5.51
CA ASP A 51 -7.12 9.64 5.23
C ASP A 51 -7.12 10.55 6.48
N SER A 52 -6.88 9.97 7.66
CA SER A 52 -6.85 10.72 8.91
C SER A 52 -5.55 11.50 9.02
N THR A 53 -5.67 12.76 9.47
CA THR A 53 -4.50 13.57 9.79
C THR A 53 -3.83 12.96 11.02
N PRO A 54 -2.57 12.49 10.93
CA PRO A 54 -1.90 11.85 12.05
C PRO A 54 -1.83 12.81 13.24
N GLY A 55 -2.44 12.43 14.37
CA GLY A 55 -2.37 13.17 15.63
C GLY A 55 -1.04 12.96 16.38
N GLU A 56 -0.32 11.88 16.03
CA GLU A 56 1.01 11.48 16.52
C GLU A 56 1.87 11.03 15.32
N PRO A 57 3.20 10.93 15.43
CA PRO A 57 4.06 10.51 14.32
C PRO A 57 3.87 9.02 14.03
N ASP A 58 2.80 8.70 13.32
CA ASP A 58 2.55 7.36 12.82
C ASP A 58 3.41 7.16 11.56
N GLU A 59 4.57 6.52 11.75
CA GLU A 59 5.53 6.26 10.68
C GLU A 59 4.90 5.43 9.55
N ILE A 60 3.92 4.58 9.88
CA ILE A 60 3.18 3.75 8.93
C ILE A 60 2.33 4.65 8.01
N LEU A 61 1.51 5.52 8.59
CA LEU A 61 0.67 6.45 7.81
C LEU A 61 1.51 7.43 6.98
N SER A 62 2.64 7.90 7.52
CA SER A 62 3.55 8.79 6.78
C SER A 62 4.19 8.09 5.58
N ALA A 63 4.64 6.84 5.74
CA ALA A 63 5.22 6.05 4.66
C ALA A 63 4.18 5.73 3.58
N TYR A 64 2.96 5.35 3.98
CA TYR A 64 1.85 5.13 3.06
C TYR A 64 1.50 6.41 2.29
N ALA A 65 1.37 7.55 2.96
CA ALA A 65 1.03 8.82 2.32
C ALA A 65 2.08 9.25 1.29
N ALA A 66 3.37 9.02 1.57
CA ALA A 66 4.45 9.28 0.61
C ALA A 66 4.32 8.40 -0.64
N ALA A 67 4.07 7.10 -0.46
CA ALA A 67 3.88 6.19 -1.60
C ALA A 67 2.61 6.52 -2.40
N ARG A 68 1.50 6.85 -1.72
CA ARG A 68 0.24 7.25 -2.36
C ARG A 68 0.40 8.52 -3.18
N GLN A 69 1.20 9.49 -2.71
CA GLN A 69 1.50 10.69 -3.47
C GLN A 69 2.18 10.34 -4.80
N THR A 70 3.18 9.46 -4.77
CA THR A 70 3.86 8.99 -5.99
C THR A 70 2.88 8.28 -6.92
N ALA A 71 2.05 7.38 -6.40
CA ALA A 71 1.01 6.71 -7.19
C ALA A 71 0.05 7.72 -7.85
N THR A 72 -0.44 8.73 -7.12
CA THR A 72 -1.33 9.76 -7.66
C THR A 72 -0.69 10.54 -8.82
N ARG A 73 0.61 10.83 -8.75
CA ARG A 73 1.33 11.46 -9.87
C ARG A 73 1.36 10.56 -11.10
N ILE A 74 1.62 9.27 -10.90
CA ILE A 74 1.62 8.28 -12.00
C ILE A 74 0.22 8.16 -12.63
N GLU A 75 -0.84 8.08 -11.81
CA GLU A 75 -2.23 8.03 -12.28
C GLU A 75 -2.63 9.32 -13.03
N ALA A 76 -2.09 10.47 -12.62
CA ALA A 76 -2.26 11.75 -13.32
C ALA A 76 -1.50 11.81 -14.65
N GLY A 77 -0.69 10.79 -14.97
CA GLY A 77 0.15 10.74 -16.15
C GLY A 77 1.37 11.66 -16.07
N GLU A 78 1.80 12.03 -14.86
CA GLU A 78 3.04 12.76 -14.66
C GLU A 78 4.26 11.84 -14.84
N ASP A 79 5.35 12.43 -15.32
CA ASP A 79 6.64 11.76 -15.39
C ASP A 79 7.23 11.68 -13.98
N VAL A 80 7.28 10.47 -13.42
CA VAL A 80 7.82 10.22 -12.09
C VAL A 80 9.14 9.49 -12.23
N ASP A 81 10.16 10.00 -11.54
CA ASP A 81 11.49 9.40 -11.54
C ASP A 81 11.44 7.93 -11.05
N PRO A 82 12.10 6.99 -11.75
CA PRO A 82 12.17 5.59 -11.31
C PRO A 82 12.71 5.40 -9.89
N GLY A 83 13.54 6.33 -9.42
CA GLY A 83 14.03 6.34 -8.04
C GLY A 83 12.94 6.64 -7.00
N ASP A 84 12.02 7.56 -7.32
CA ASP A 84 10.86 7.87 -6.47
C ASP A 84 9.85 6.72 -6.47
N ILE A 85 9.67 6.04 -7.62
CA ILE A 85 8.84 4.83 -7.71
C ILE A 85 9.43 3.74 -6.82
N GLY A 86 10.74 3.47 -6.93
CA GLY A 86 11.41 2.48 -6.07
C GLY A 86 11.28 2.82 -4.59
N ALA A 87 11.48 4.08 -4.21
CA ALA A 87 11.31 4.51 -2.82
C ALA A 87 9.85 4.33 -2.33
N ALA A 88 8.86 4.60 -3.18
CA ALA A 88 7.45 4.39 -2.86
C ALA A 88 7.12 2.90 -2.64
N ILE A 89 7.66 2.00 -3.47
CA ILE A 89 7.49 0.55 -3.31
C ILE A 89 8.08 0.07 -1.99
N GLU A 90 9.29 0.51 -1.65
CA GLU A 90 9.95 0.14 -0.38
C GLU A 90 9.17 0.67 0.84
N ASN A 91 8.61 1.87 0.75
CA ASN A 91 7.73 2.41 1.79
C ASN A 91 6.46 1.55 1.97
N LEU A 92 5.82 1.11 0.87
CA LEU A 92 4.64 0.23 0.95
C LEU A 92 4.98 -1.13 1.56
N ARG A 93 6.13 -1.71 1.19
CA ARG A 93 6.65 -2.95 1.79
C ARG A 93 6.80 -2.81 3.29
N ALA A 94 7.46 -1.76 3.76
CA ALA A 94 7.65 -1.51 5.18
C ALA A 94 6.33 -1.36 5.95
N VAL A 95 5.34 -0.66 5.36
CA VAL A 95 3.99 -0.54 5.92
C VAL A 95 3.32 -1.91 6.03
N TYR A 96 3.32 -2.68 4.94
CA TYR A 96 2.70 -3.99 4.89
C TYR A 96 3.32 -4.97 5.90
N GLU A 97 4.66 -5.01 5.99
CA GLU A 97 5.38 -5.84 6.95
C GLU A 97 5.03 -5.47 8.40
N THR A 98 4.89 -4.18 8.69
CA THR A 98 4.50 -3.69 10.02
C THR A 98 3.07 -4.10 10.38
N LEU A 99 2.14 -4.00 9.43
CA LEU A 99 0.75 -4.44 9.61
C LEU A 99 0.66 -5.95 9.84
N ARG A 100 1.42 -6.73 9.07
CA ARG A 100 1.56 -8.19 9.24
C ARG A 100 2.14 -8.56 10.61
N ALA A 101 3.14 -7.83 11.09
CA ALA A 101 3.75 -8.07 12.40
C ALA A 101 2.81 -7.73 13.57
N THR A 102 1.91 -6.76 13.37
CA THR A 102 0.99 -6.28 14.41
C THR A 102 -0.22 -7.20 14.60
N ARG A 103 -0.64 -7.93 13.57
CA ARG A 103 -1.73 -8.91 13.67
C ARG A 103 -1.23 -10.28 14.14
N PRO A 104 -1.64 -10.78 15.31
CA PRO A 104 -1.47 -12.20 15.64
C PRO A 104 -2.41 -13.02 14.75
N GLY A 105 -1.85 -13.97 14.00
CA GLY A 105 -2.62 -14.98 13.26
C GLY A 105 -3.37 -15.96 14.15
#